data_AF-A0A820R7K8-F1
#
_entry.id   AF-A0A820R7K8-F1
#
_cell.length_a   1.000
_cell.length_b   1.000
_cell.length_c   1.000
_cell.angle_alpha   90.00
_cell.angle_beta   90.00
_cell.angle_gamma   90.00
#
_symmetry.space_group_name_H-M   'P 1'
#
loop_
_entity.id
_entity.type
_entity.pdbx_description
1 polymer ?
#
loop_
_entity_poly.entity_id
_entity_poly.type
_entity_poly.pdbx_seq_one_letter_code
_entity_poly.pdbx_strand_id
1 'polypeptide(L)'
;ALDIDIFSAPDLFHHLVSFYTQSKSTEEFNRTLYVIPSFEIHTDTVKRSAPLPQNKRELTLLWNDNQLQPFQADVCPTCQFLTNYQAWKQETSNDKIVPLFRPHYSQPWQPYYIGPKDAPIYDPRFKAHAHARISQCCESYVAGYDYSVLNNIYLYRLG
;
A
#
# COMPACT_ATOMS: atom_id res chain seq x y z
N ALA A 1 -0.44 13.60 -1.18
CA ALA A 1 -1.58 13.87 -0.30
C ALA A 1 -2.33 12.55 -0.11
N LEU A 2 -2.62 12.18 1.13
CA LEU A 2 -3.60 11.14 1.42
C LEU A 2 -4.98 11.76 1.20
N ASP A 3 -5.86 11.11 0.46
CA ASP A 3 -7.24 11.56 0.27
C ASP A 3 -8.03 11.37 1.57
N ILE A 4 -9.02 12.24 1.83
CA ILE A 4 -9.78 12.25 3.09
C ILE A 4 -10.57 10.95 3.29
N ASP A 5 -10.81 10.22 2.21
CA ASP A 5 -11.50 8.94 2.19
C ASP A 5 -10.56 7.73 2.36
N ILE A 6 -9.25 7.95 2.52
CA ILE A 6 -8.27 6.88 2.76
C ILE A 6 -8.00 6.72 4.24
N PHE A 7 -8.36 5.56 4.74
CA PHE A 7 -8.15 5.10 6.09
C PHE A 7 -6.97 4.13 6.15
N SER A 8 -6.40 3.99 7.34
CA SER A 8 -5.34 3.03 7.61
C SER A 8 -5.84 1.89 8.48
N ALA A 9 -5.18 0.74 8.40
CA ALA A 9 -5.34 -0.32 9.38
C ALA A 9 -5.16 0.25 10.80
N PRO A 10 -5.94 -0.21 11.80
CA PRO A 10 -5.77 0.24 13.17
C PRO A 10 -4.34 0.09 13.66
N ASP A 11 -3.94 1.02 14.52
CA ASP A 11 -2.60 1.07 15.11
C ASP A 11 -1.44 1.14 14.11
N LEU A 12 -1.71 1.65 12.90
CA LEU A 12 -0.73 1.85 11.83
C LEU A 12 0.56 2.48 12.34
N PHE A 13 0.41 3.56 13.10
CA PHE A 13 1.51 4.39 13.55
C PHE A 13 2.49 3.62 14.44
N HIS A 14 1.98 2.88 15.44
CA HIS A 14 2.83 2.12 16.35
C HIS A 14 3.58 1.00 15.63
N HIS A 15 2.91 0.30 14.70
CA HIS A 15 3.57 -0.72 13.90
C HIS A 15 4.65 -0.12 12.97
N LEU A 16 4.39 1.04 12.36
CA LEU A 16 5.37 1.72 11.50
C LEU A 16 6.57 2.25 12.28
N VAL A 17 6.37 2.81 13.46
CA VAL A 17 7.46 3.24 14.35
C VAL A 17 8.31 2.05 14.77
N SER A 18 7.68 0.93 15.12
CA SER A 18 8.38 -0.31 15.47
C SER A 18 9.21 -0.83 14.29
N PHE A 19 8.62 -0.85 13.09
CA PHE A 19 9.32 -1.23 11.86
C PHE A 19 10.52 -0.29 11.54
N TYR A 20 10.32 1.02 11.64
CA TYR A 20 11.36 2.03 11.41
C TYR A 20 12.53 1.87 12.39
N THR A 21 12.23 1.77 13.68
CA THR A 21 13.26 1.66 14.74
C THR A 21 14.13 0.41 14.59
N GLN A 22 13.55 -0.69 14.09
CA GLN A 22 14.27 -1.94 13.83
C GLN A 22 15.10 -1.89 12.54
N SER A 23 14.67 -1.13 11.53
CA SER A 23 15.21 -1.25 10.16
C SER A 23 16.12 -0.08 9.73
N LYS A 24 16.02 1.08 10.38
CA LYS A 24 16.66 2.35 9.96
C LYS A 24 18.18 2.33 9.82
N SER A 25 18.86 1.37 10.44
CA SER A 25 20.33 1.31 10.46
C SER A 25 20.94 0.62 9.24
N THR A 26 20.12 0.08 8.34
CA THR A 26 20.60 -0.62 7.14
C THR A 26 20.66 0.31 5.93
N GLU A 27 21.68 0.18 5.08
CA GLU A 27 21.75 0.95 3.83
C GLU A 27 20.57 0.64 2.91
N GLU A 28 20.13 -0.61 2.90
CA GLU A 28 18.96 -1.08 2.17
C GLU A 28 17.70 -0.30 2.57
N PHE A 29 17.50 0.00 3.86
CA PHE A 29 16.38 0.80 4.33
C PHE A 29 16.36 2.21 3.74
N ASN A 30 17.53 2.83 3.58
CA ASN A 30 17.65 4.18 3.01
C ASN A 30 17.49 4.22 1.48
N ARG A 31 17.47 3.06 0.82
CA ARG A 31 17.25 2.93 -0.63
C ARG A 31 15.98 2.16 -0.98
N THR A 32 15.10 1.92 -0.01
CA THR A 32 13.86 1.17 -0.23
C THR A 32 12.63 2.04 0.04
N LEU A 33 11.67 1.99 -0.89
CA LEU A 33 10.31 2.47 -0.70
C LEU A 33 9.41 1.30 -0.30
N TYR A 34 8.82 1.42 0.89
CA TYR A 34 7.99 0.37 1.48
C TYR A 34 6.53 0.57 1.07
N VAL A 35 6.06 -0.31 0.20
CA VAL A 35 4.71 -0.28 -0.37
C VAL A 35 3.70 -0.81 0.63
N ILE A 36 2.61 -0.06 0.79
CA ILE A 36 1.45 -0.42 1.59
C ILE A 36 0.31 -0.77 0.62
N PRO A 37 -0.16 -2.03 0.60
CA PRO A 37 -1.32 -2.42 -0.20
C PRO A 37 -2.56 -1.60 0.15
N SER A 38 -3.33 -1.23 -0.87
CA SER A 38 -4.50 -0.36 -0.73
C SER A 38 -5.75 -1.00 -1.32
N PHE A 39 -6.87 -0.82 -0.64
CA PHE A 39 -8.12 -1.49 -0.96
C PHE A 39 -9.30 -0.53 -1.10
N GLU A 40 -10.34 -1.01 -1.77
CA GLU A 40 -11.67 -0.42 -1.78
C GLU A 40 -12.64 -1.40 -1.16
N ILE A 41 -13.23 -1.01 -0.03
CA ILE A 41 -14.28 -1.78 0.63
C ILE A 41 -15.61 -1.29 0.07
N HIS A 42 -16.44 -2.21 -0.39
CA HIS A 42 -17.74 -1.87 -0.95
C HIS A 42 -18.61 -1.15 0.09
N THR A 43 -19.22 -0.04 -0.30
CA THR A 43 -20.02 0.78 0.61
C THR A 43 -21.17 -0.02 1.25
N ASP A 44 -21.74 -0.98 0.53
CA ASP A 44 -22.81 -1.86 1.04
C ASP A 44 -22.34 -2.87 2.10
N THR A 45 -21.03 -3.09 2.23
CA THR A 45 -20.45 -3.85 3.35
C THR A 45 -20.62 -3.06 4.65
N VAL A 46 -20.31 -1.76 4.64
CA VAL A 46 -20.41 -0.89 5.82
C VAL A 46 -21.86 -0.59 6.20
N LYS A 47 -22.74 -0.35 5.21
CA LYS A 47 -24.18 -0.10 5.46
C LYS A 47 -24.87 -1.24 6.20
N ARG A 48 -24.40 -2.48 6.02
CA ARG A 48 -24.92 -3.66 6.74
C ARG A 48 -24.43 -3.75 8.20
N SER A 49 -23.81 -2.70 8.73
CA SER A 49 -23.20 -2.66 10.06
C SER A 49 -22.14 -3.74 10.27
N ALA A 50 -21.52 -4.22 9.18
CA ALA A 50 -20.34 -5.05 9.31
C ALA A 50 -19.20 -4.20 9.90
N PRO A 51 -18.51 -4.67 10.95
CA PRO A 51 -17.39 -3.94 11.51
C PRO A 51 -16.29 -3.76 10.45
N LEU A 52 -15.66 -2.59 10.44
CA LEU A 52 -14.49 -2.34 9.61
C LEU A 52 -13.34 -3.26 10.04
N PRO A 53 -12.52 -3.74 9.09
CA PRO A 53 -11.49 -4.73 9.39
C PRO A 53 -10.41 -4.11 10.29
N GLN A 54 -10.17 -4.76 11.42
CA GLN A 54 -9.20 -4.30 12.40
C GLN A 54 -7.78 -4.82 12.16
N ASN A 55 -7.64 -5.82 11.29
CA ASN A 55 -6.37 -6.46 10.96
C ASN A 55 -6.46 -7.14 9.58
N LYS A 56 -5.32 -7.60 9.07
CA LYS A 56 -5.21 -8.29 7.78
C LYS A 56 -6.11 -9.52 7.69
N ARG A 57 -6.26 -10.27 8.78
CA ARG A 57 -7.10 -11.48 8.82
C ARG A 57 -8.56 -11.11 8.54
N GLU A 58 -9.10 -10.09 9.21
CA GLU A 58 -10.45 -9.60 8.99
C GLU A 58 -10.63 -9.02 7.58
N LEU A 59 -9.65 -8.25 7.09
CA LEU A 59 -9.66 -7.74 5.71
C LEU A 59 -9.72 -8.90 4.69
N THR A 60 -8.98 -9.97 4.93
CA THR A 60 -8.95 -11.14 4.04
C THR A 60 -10.27 -11.90 4.04
N LEU A 61 -11.01 -11.91 5.15
CA LEU A 61 -12.38 -12.44 5.20
C LEU A 61 -13.30 -11.63 4.30
N LEU A 62 -13.25 -10.29 4.38
CA LEU A 62 -14.00 -9.42 3.47
C LEU A 62 -13.63 -9.67 2.00
N TRP A 63 -12.35 -9.91 1.71
CA TRP A 63 -11.93 -10.30 0.35
C TRP A 63 -12.59 -11.61 -0.08
N ASN A 64 -12.51 -12.66 0.74
CA ASN A 64 -13.10 -13.96 0.40
C ASN A 64 -14.61 -13.88 0.12
N ASP A 65 -15.30 -12.94 0.77
CA ASP A 65 -16.72 -12.67 0.59
C ASP A 65 -17.04 -11.67 -0.54
N ASN A 66 -16.04 -11.33 -1.37
CA ASN A 66 -16.14 -10.35 -2.47
C ASN A 66 -16.68 -8.99 -2.00
N GLN A 67 -16.29 -8.56 -0.80
CA GLN A 67 -16.69 -7.29 -0.18
C GLN A 67 -15.66 -6.17 -0.37
N LEU A 68 -14.54 -6.47 -1.03
CA LEU A 68 -13.52 -5.50 -1.36
C LEU A 68 -12.76 -5.90 -2.62
N GLN A 69 -12.02 -4.94 -3.16
CA GLN A 69 -11.10 -5.11 -4.27
C GLN A 69 -9.80 -4.32 -4.04
N PRO A 70 -8.72 -4.62 -4.78
CA PRO A 70 -7.57 -3.72 -4.86
C PRO A 70 -8.02 -2.32 -5.32
N PHE A 71 -7.35 -1.29 -4.79
CA PHE A 71 -7.68 0.10 -5.07
C PHE A 71 -7.70 0.41 -6.58
N GLN A 72 -8.82 0.98 -7.05
CA GLN A 72 -9.08 1.38 -8.44
C GLN A 72 -8.84 0.25 -9.46
N ALA A 73 -9.07 -1.01 -9.06
CA ALA A 73 -8.90 -2.16 -9.94
C ALA A 73 -9.86 -2.15 -11.15
N ASP A 74 -11.02 -1.52 -11.02
CA ASP A 74 -12.02 -1.31 -12.06
C ASP A 74 -11.61 -0.23 -13.08
N VAL A 75 -10.91 0.82 -12.63
CA VAL A 75 -10.43 1.92 -13.48
C VAL A 75 -9.10 1.58 -14.17
N CYS A 76 -8.16 0.96 -13.44
CA CYS A 76 -6.87 0.55 -13.98
C CYS A 76 -6.42 -0.79 -13.37
N PRO A 77 -6.83 -1.93 -13.96
CA PRO A 77 -6.48 -3.26 -13.46
C PRO A 77 -4.97 -3.51 -13.33
N THR A 78 -4.17 -2.91 -14.22
CA THR A 78 -2.71 -3.09 -14.26
C THR A 78 -1.96 -2.19 -13.29
N CYS A 79 -2.53 -1.06 -12.85
CA CYS A 79 -1.84 -0.03 -12.07
C CYS A 79 -1.43 -0.50 -10.66
N GLN A 80 -1.95 -1.63 -10.21
CA GLN A 80 -1.71 -2.21 -8.89
C GLN A 80 -1.04 -3.60 -8.97
N PHE A 81 -0.71 -4.06 -10.18
CA PHE A 81 -0.26 -5.44 -10.43
C PHE A 81 1.00 -5.82 -9.65
N LEU A 82 1.99 -4.92 -9.58
CA LEU A 82 3.27 -5.17 -8.90
C LEU A 82 3.14 -5.30 -7.37
N THR A 83 2.04 -4.85 -6.79
CA THR A 83 1.74 -5.06 -5.36
C THR A 83 1.38 -6.52 -5.07
N ASN A 84 1.18 -7.36 -6.10
CA ASN A 84 0.89 -8.79 -6.02
C ASN A 84 -0.01 -9.18 -4.83
N TYR A 85 -1.25 -8.71 -4.91
CA TYR A 85 -2.17 -8.86 -3.82
C TYR A 85 -2.53 -10.32 -3.48
N GLN A 86 -2.42 -11.24 -4.44
CA GLN A 86 -2.65 -12.67 -4.16
C GLN A 86 -1.55 -13.23 -3.26
N ALA A 87 -0.28 -12.93 -3.55
CA ALA A 87 0.82 -13.29 -2.66
C ALA A 87 0.68 -12.61 -1.29
N TRP A 88 0.28 -11.33 -1.27
CA TRP A 88 0.01 -10.63 -0.01
C TRP A 88 -1.11 -11.29 0.79
N LYS A 89 -2.19 -11.71 0.15
CA LYS A 89 -3.34 -12.40 0.79
C LYS A 89 -2.96 -13.77 1.36
N GLN A 90 -2.12 -14.52 0.65
CA GLN A 90 -1.67 -15.86 1.05
C GLN A 90 -0.68 -15.82 2.22
N GLU A 91 0.05 -14.72 2.40
CA GLU A 91 0.99 -14.58 3.50
C GLU A 91 0.29 -14.60 4.86
N THR A 92 0.85 -15.39 5.78
CA THR A 92 0.26 -15.62 7.11
C THR A 92 0.15 -14.32 7.91
N SER A 93 -1.06 -13.99 8.34
CA SER A 93 -1.30 -12.84 9.20
C SER A 93 -0.61 -13.03 10.56
N ASN A 94 0.18 -12.04 10.96
CA ASN A 94 0.80 -11.97 12.28
C ASN A 94 0.86 -10.50 12.74
N ASP A 95 1.35 -10.23 13.94
CA ASP A 95 1.36 -8.87 14.50
C ASP A 95 2.58 -8.04 14.07
N LYS A 96 3.51 -8.63 13.29
CA LYS A 96 4.73 -7.95 12.85
C LYS A 96 4.58 -7.43 11.43
N ILE A 97 5.01 -6.19 11.22
CA ILE A 97 5.22 -5.64 9.88
C ILE A 97 6.62 -6.03 9.43
N VAL A 98 6.70 -6.75 8.33
CA VAL A 98 7.96 -7.09 7.66
C VAL A 98 7.86 -6.89 6.14
N PRO A 99 8.99 -6.65 5.46
CA PRO A 99 9.13 -6.81 4.02
C PRO A 99 8.67 -8.20 3.59
N LEU A 100 7.71 -8.28 2.66
CA LEU A 100 7.20 -9.54 2.14
C LEU A 100 7.94 -9.97 0.87
N PHE A 101 7.99 -9.08 -0.12
CA PHE A 101 8.74 -9.30 -1.36
C PHE A 101 9.11 -7.96 -2.01
N ARG A 102 10.11 -8.00 -2.89
CA ARG A 102 10.57 -6.87 -3.69
C ARG A 102 10.11 -7.03 -5.13
N PRO A 103 9.12 -6.25 -5.60
CA PRO A 103 8.71 -6.32 -6.99
C PRO A 103 9.78 -5.72 -7.89
N HIS A 104 9.95 -6.29 -9.08
CA HIS A 104 10.68 -5.63 -10.15
C HIS A 104 9.81 -4.52 -10.73
N TYR A 105 10.30 -3.28 -10.71
CA TYR A 105 9.54 -2.11 -11.14
C TYR A 105 9.18 -2.20 -12.63
N SER A 106 7.93 -1.84 -12.95
CA SER A 106 7.45 -1.63 -14.32
C SER A 106 6.26 -0.65 -14.30
N GLN A 107 5.97 -0.07 -15.46
CA GLN A 107 4.84 0.85 -15.64
C GLN A 107 3.65 0.16 -16.33
N PRO A 108 2.40 0.59 -16.06
CA PRO A 108 2.02 1.57 -15.05
C PRO A 108 1.94 0.94 -13.66
N TRP A 109 2.47 1.63 -12.64
CA TRP A 109 2.28 1.22 -11.25
C TRP A 109 2.09 2.43 -10.35
N GLN A 110 1.12 2.32 -9.45
CA GLN A 110 0.63 3.44 -8.66
C GLN A 110 0.38 3.08 -7.18
N PRO A 111 1.37 2.53 -6.47
CA PRO A 111 1.25 2.13 -5.08
C PRO A 111 1.14 3.35 -4.14
N TYR A 112 0.71 3.08 -2.92
CA TYR A 112 1.06 3.91 -1.78
C TYR A 112 2.34 3.34 -1.17
N TYR A 113 3.28 4.22 -0.80
CA TYR A 113 4.49 3.79 -0.11
C TYR A 113 4.91 4.82 0.94
N ILE A 114 5.73 4.34 1.87
CA ILE A 114 6.50 5.15 2.81
C ILE A 114 7.98 4.97 2.49
N GLY A 115 8.78 6.00 2.71
CA GLY A 115 10.19 5.99 2.36
C GLY A 115 10.98 7.00 3.17
N PRO A 116 12.30 7.03 2.99
CA PRO A 116 13.15 8.03 3.61
C PRO A 116 12.83 9.42 3.05
N LYS A 117 13.22 10.46 3.80
CA LYS A 117 12.83 11.85 3.52
C LYS A 117 13.37 12.38 2.18
N ASP A 118 14.46 11.81 1.70
CA ASP A 118 15.14 12.11 0.44
C ASP A 118 14.55 11.38 -0.78
N ALA A 119 13.53 10.55 -0.59
CA ALA A 119 12.76 9.99 -1.69
C ALA A 119 12.11 11.11 -2.53
N PRO A 120 12.04 10.96 -3.87
CA PRO A 120 11.39 11.94 -4.73
C PRO A 120 9.99 12.31 -4.26
N ILE A 121 9.73 13.61 -4.21
CA ILE A 121 8.43 14.16 -3.78
C ILE A 121 7.47 14.26 -4.96
N TYR A 122 6.19 14.45 -4.65
CA TYR A 122 5.15 14.70 -5.64
C TYR A 122 5.47 15.94 -6.48
N ASP A 123 5.43 15.81 -7.81
CA ASP A 123 5.52 16.97 -8.71
C ASP A 123 4.14 17.66 -8.84
N PRO A 124 3.97 18.88 -8.28
CA PRO A 124 2.69 19.57 -8.23
C PRO A 124 2.14 19.98 -9.60
N ARG A 125 2.94 19.88 -10.67
CA ARG A 125 2.50 20.18 -12.05
C ARG A 125 1.53 19.14 -12.61
N PHE A 126 1.55 17.91 -12.08
CA PHE A 126 0.57 16.89 -12.45
C PHE A 126 -0.77 17.15 -11.77
N LYS A 127 -1.74 17.64 -12.56
CA LYS A 127 -3.11 17.97 -12.09
C LYS A 127 -3.98 16.74 -11.81
N ALA A 128 -3.68 15.60 -12.43
CA ALA A 128 -4.37 14.34 -12.18
C ALA A 128 -3.57 13.48 -11.20
N HIS A 129 -4.17 13.19 -10.04
CA HIS A 129 -3.56 12.39 -8.96
C HIS A 129 -3.05 11.02 -9.42
N ALA A 130 -3.68 10.45 -10.45
CA ALA A 130 -3.26 9.22 -11.12
C ALA A 130 -1.82 9.29 -11.63
N HIS A 131 -1.58 10.24 -12.53
CA HIS A 131 -0.32 10.42 -13.24
C HIS A 131 0.82 10.80 -12.31
N ALA A 132 0.52 11.55 -11.27
CA ALA A 132 1.55 12.00 -10.35
C ALA A 132 2.19 10.87 -9.55
N ARG A 133 1.41 9.89 -9.07
CA ARG A 133 1.98 8.71 -8.38
C ARG A 133 2.75 7.80 -9.34
N ILE A 134 2.26 7.62 -10.57
CA ILE A 134 2.98 6.83 -11.59
C ILE A 134 4.33 7.48 -11.90
N SER A 135 4.34 8.80 -12.16
CA SER A 135 5.57 9.56 -12.40
C SER A 135 6.52 9.51 -11.23
N GLN A 136 6.02 9.67 -10.00
CA GLN A 136 6.85 9.62 -8.79
C GLN A 136 7.52 8.24 -8.60
N CYS A 137 6.81 7.15 -8.93
CA CYS A 137 7.42 5.82 -8.90
C CYS A 137 8.51 5.64 -9.97
N CYS A 138 8.29 6.21 -11.16
CA CYS A 138 9.31 6.24 -12.20
C CYS A 138 10.57 6.98 -11.75
N GLU A 139 10.38 8.21 -11.24
CA GLU A 139 11.46 9.06 -10.78
C GLU A 139 12.26 8.41 -9.64
N SER A 140 11.56 7.78 -8.68
CA SER A 140 12.19 7.06 -7.58
C SER A 140 13.01 5.87 -8.07
N TYR A 141 12.48 5.08 -9.00
CA TYR A 141 13.23 3.96 -9.58
C TYR A 141 14.48 4.43 -10.32
N VAL A 142 14.37 5.48 -11.15
CA VAL A 142 15.51 6.07 -11.87
C VAL A 142 16.55 6.67 -10.91
N ALA A 143 16.11 7.20 -9.76
CA ALA A 143 17.00 7.68 -8.69
C ALA A 143 17.67 6.56 -7.87
N GLY A 144 17.43 5.29 -8.22
CA GLY A 144 18.06 4.12 -7.61
C GLY A 144 17.36 3.62 -6.35
N TYR A 145 16.07 3.92 -6.16
CA TYR A 145 15.27 3.32 -5.10
C TYR A 145 14.67 1.98 -5.55
N ASP A 146 14.73 1.00 -4.66
CA ASP A 146 14.01 -0.26 -4.75
C ASP A 146 12.64 -0.16 -4.06
N TYR A 147 11.81 -1.16 -4.28
CA TYR A 147 10.49 -1.28 -3.65
C TYR A 147 10.38 -2.55 -2.82
N SER A 148 9.61 -2.48 -1.74
CA SER A 148 9.31 -3.64 -0.90
C SER A 148 7.87 -3.58 -0.41
N VAL A 149 7.06 -4.61 -0.72
CA VAL A 149 5.67 -4.70 -0.23
C VAL A 149 5.66 -5.18 1.21
N LEU A 150 4.90 -4.51 2.08
CA LEU A 150 4.75 -4.88 3.50
C LEU A 150 3.57 -5.85 3.71
N ASN A 151 3.72 -6.79 4.64
CA ASN A 151 2.83 -7.95 4.76
C ASN A 151 1.52 -7.75 5.56
N ASN A 152 1.50 -6.95 6.63
CA ASN A 152 0.38 -6.91 7.61
C ASN A 152 -0.28 -5.54 7.76
N ILE A 153 0.13 -4.60 6.92
CA ILE A 153 -0.32 -3.21 6.89
C ILE A 153 -1.08 -2.96 5.60
N TYR A 154 -2.14 -2.16 5.68
CA TYR A 154 -2.94 -1.81 4.53
C TYR A 154 -3.60 -0.44 4.69
N LEU A 155 -3.95 0.14 3.56
CA LEU A 155 -4.85 1.28 3.45
C LEU A 155 -6.18 0.81 2.85
N TYR A 156 -7.25 1.51 3.15
CA TYR A 156 -8.53 1.26 2.49
C TYR A 156 -9.31 2.56 2.34
N ARG A 157 -10.14 2.63 1.30
CA ARG A 157 -11.21 3.62 1.21
C ARG A 157 -12.56 2.93 1.06
N LEU A 158 -13.63 3.69 1.23
CA LEU A 158 -14.96 3.22 0.87
C LEU A 158 -15.21 3.49 -0.61
N GLY A 159 -15.64 2.47 -1.33
CA GLY A 159 -15.83 2.45 -2.79
C GLY A 159 -17.18 1.91 -3.20
#